data_AF-A0A519KHP4-F1
#
_entry.id   AF-A0A519KHP4-F1
#
_cell.length_a   1.000
_cell.length_b   1.000
_cell.length_c   1.000
_cell.angle_alpha   90.00
_cell.angle_beta   90.00
_cell.angle_gamma   90.00
#
_symmetry.space_group_name_H-M   'P 1'
#
loop_
_entity.id
_entity.type
_entity.pdbx_description
1 polymer ?
#
loop_
_entity_poly.entity_id
_entity_poly.type
_entity_poly.pdbx_seq_one_letter_code
_entity_poly.pdbx_strand_id
1 'polypeptide(L)'
;SVDPAKAAEFEHYIRRFWPGLPEDALTPDYAGIRPKLHGQGEPQPDFQLRGREDHGMDGLVALFGIESPGLTSSLAIGEAVAEMLTGD
;
A
#
# COMPACT_ATOMS: atom_id res chain seq x y z
N SER A 1 -8.88 -14.49 -5.12
CA SER A 1 -10.30 -14.55 -4.73
C SER A 1 -10.42 -14.16 -3.27
N VAL A 2 -11.46 -13.39 -2.91
CA VAL A 2 -11.79 -13.14 -1.50
C VAL A 2 -12.68 -14.26 -0.95
N ASP A 3 -12.71 -14.43 0.37
CA ASP A 3 -13.61 -15.36 1.05
C ASP A 3 -14.99 -14.71 1.23
N PRO A 4 -16.06 -15.23 0.58
CA PRO A 4 -17.41 -14.68 0.73
C PRO A 4 -17.93 -14.70 2.17
N ALA A 5 -17.44 -15.62 3.01
CA ALA A 5 -17.85 -15.70 4.42
C ALA A 5 -17.46 -14.46 5.23
N LYS A 6 -16.52 -13.64 4.73
CA LYS A 6 -16.12 -12.36 5.36
C LYS A 6 -17.20 -11.29 5.30
N ALA A 7 -18.22 -11.42 4.44
CA ALA A 7 -19.30 -10.45 4.33
C ALA A 7 -19.97 -10.16 5.69
N ALA A 8 -20.26 -11.19 6.49
CA ALA A 8 -20.91 -11.03 7.79
C ALA A 8 -20.11 -10.16 8.78
N GLU A 9 -18.78 -10.31 8.79
CA GLU A 9 -17.88 -9.50 9.63
C GLU A 9 -17.88 -8.03 9.18
N PHE A 10 -17.85 -7.80 7.87
CA PHE A 10 -17.86 -6.46 7.29
C PHE A 10 -19.22 -5.76 7.53
N GLU A 11 -20.34 -6.44 7.34
CA GLU A 11 -21.67 -5.90 7.62
C GLU A 11 -21.80 -5.46 9.08
N HIS A 12 -21.37 -6.31 10.03
CA HIS A 12 -21.39 -5.98 11.45
C HIS A 12 -20.61 -4.70 11.74
N TYR A 13 -19.40 -4.55 11.17
CA TYR A 13 -18.58 -3.37 11.36
C TYR A 13 -19.21 -2.12 10.72
N ILE A 14 -19.74 -2.24 9.50
CA ILE A 14 -20.35 -1.15 8.72
C ILE A 14 -21.59 -0.58 9.40
N ARG A 15 -22.45 -1.43 9.96
CA ARG A 15 -23.70 -1.00 10.63
C ARG A 15 -23.49 -0.05 11.80
N ARG A 16 -22.27 0.02 12.35
CA ARG A 16 -21.92 1.00 13.40
C ARG A 16 -21.96 2.45 12.91
N PHE A 17 -21.73 2.68 11.61
CA PHE A 17 -21.77 4.02 10.99
C PHE A 17 -22.80 4.13 9.86
N TRP A 18 -23.35 3.02 9.37
CA TRP A 18 -24.48 2.99 8.45
C TRP A 18 -25.54 1.96 8.88
N PRO A 19 -26.39 2.30 9.88
CA PRO A 19 -27.36 1.34 10.44
C PRO A 19 -28.36 0.79 9.41
N GLY A 20 -28.73 1.63 8.43
CA GLY A 20 -29.66 1.28 7.35
C GLY A 20 -29.04 0.55 6.16
N LEU A 21 -27.86 -0.08 6.31
CA LEU A 21 -27.28 -0.95 5.28
C LEU A 21 -28.32 -1.99 4.82
N PRO A 22 -28.67 -2.05 3.52
CA PRO A 22 -29.61 -3.05 3.01
C PRO A 22 -29.09 -4.48 3.27
N GLU A 23 -30.01 -5.42 3.45
CA GLU A 23 -29.66 -6.84 3.51
C GLU A 23 -29.02 -7.28 2.18
N ASP A 24 -28.04 -8.19 2.26
CA ASP A 24 -27.31 -8.75 1.12
C ASP A 24 -26.64 -7.72 0.19
N ALA A 25 -26.33 -6.52 0.71
CA ALA A 25 -25.73 -5.44 -0.06
C ALA A 25 -24.24 -5.65 -0.39
N LEU A 26 -23.55 -6.52 0.35
CA LEU A 26 -22.12 -6.79 0.13
C LEU A 26 -21.95 -7.96 -0.84
N THR A 27 -21.11 -7.77 -1.86
CA THR A 27 -20.73 -8.82 -2.80
C THR A 27 -19.21 -9.01 -2.81
N PRO A 28 -18.71 -10.24 -3.02
CA PRO A 28 -17.27 -10.49 -3.16
C PRO A 28 -16.68 -9.67 -4.32
N ASP A 29 -15.60 -8.96 -4.04
CA ASP A 29 -14.87 -8.18 -5.04
C ASP A 29 -13.39 -8.60 -5.04
N TYR A 30 -12.47 -7.74 -4.60
CA TYR A 30 -11.03 -8.01 -4.59
C TYR A 30 -10.37 -7.79 -3.23
N ALA A 31 -9.13 -8.29 -3.12
CA ALA A 31 -8.20 -7.95 -2.05
C ALA A 31 -6.83 -7.62 -2.64
N GLY A 32 -6.12 -6.69 -2.01
CA GLY A 32 -4.75 -6.32 -2.37
C GLY A 32 -3.75 -6.77 -1.30
N ILE A 33 -2.50 -6.97 -1.72
CA ILE A 33 -1.37 -7.25 -0.83
C ILE A 33 -0.51 -5.98 -0.75
N ARG A 34 -0.18 -5.54 0.48
CA ARG A 34 0.70 -4.39 0.69
C ARG A 34 2.17 -4.84 0.67
N PRO A 35 3.10 -4.11 0.02
CA PRO A 35 4.52 -4.43 0.04
C PRO A 35 5.17 -3.98 1.36
N LYS A 36 4.85 -4.67 2.46
CA LYS A 36 5.34 -4.33 3.81
C LYS A 36 6.84 -4.55 3.97
N LEU A 37 7.49 -3.68 4.76
CA LEU A 37 8.89 -3.82 5.20
C LEU A 37 9.04 -4.21 6.67
N HIS A 38 7.94 -4.58 7.31
CA HIS A 38 7.92 -4.94 8.72
C HIS A 38 7.06 -6.18 8.94
N GLY A 39 7.38 -6.93 9.99
CA GLY A 39 6.63 -8.07 10.46
C GLY A 39 5.43 -7.70 11.33
N GLN A 40 4.77 -8.74 11.85
CA GLN A 40 3.67 -8.59 12.78
C GLN A 40 4.19 -8.01 14.11
N GLY A 41 3.58 -6.90 14.56
CA GLY A 41 3.94 -6.24 15.83
C GLY A 41 5.15 -5.31 15.75
N GLU A 42 5.84 -5.27 14.62
CA GLU A 42 6.95 -4.33 14.40
C GLU A 42 6.44 -2.95 13.96
N PRO A 43 7.13 -1.86 14.33
CA PRO A 43 6.80 -0.52 13.84
C PRO A 43 6.87 -0.47 12.31
N GLN A 44 5.94 0.28 11.71
CA GLN A 44 5.95 0.51 10.27
C GLN A 44 7.06 1.51 9.91
N PRO A 45 8.07 1.12 9.12
CA PRO A 45 9.05 2.06 8.60
C PRO A 45 8.46 2.89 7.45
N ASP A 46 9.16 3.98 7.11
CA ASP A 46 8.83 4.81 5.95
C ASP A 46 9.14 4.11 4.62
N PHE A 47 8.69 4.68 3.51
CA PHE A 47 9.09 4.30 2.16
C PHE A 47 10.61 4.36 2.01
N GLN A 48 11.16 3.43 1.23
CA GLN A 48 12.61 3.43 0.97
C GLN A 48 12.85 3.50 -0.54
N LEU A 49 13.52 4.58 -0.94
CA LEU A 49 14.10 4.73 -2.27
C LEU A 49 15.59 4.52 -2.10
N ARG A 50 16.10 3.39 -2.61
CA ARG A 50 17.52 3.03 -2.47
C ARG A 50 18.22 3.18 -3.81
N GLY A 51 19.30 3.95 -3.83
CA GLY A 51 20.08 4.26 -5.03
C GLY A 51 21.53 3.79 -4.93
N ARG A 52 22.39 4.34 -5.80
CA ARG A 52 23.83 4.02 -5.85
C ARG A 52 24.50 4.11 -4.48
N GLU A 53 24.16 5.10 -3.66
CA GLU A 53 24.76 5.26 -2.33
C GLU A 53 24.44 4.09 -1.37
N ASP A 54 23.28 3.43 -1.55
CA ASP A 54 22.87 2.29 -0.74
C ASP A 54 23.48 0.96 -1.21
N HIS A 55 23.59 0.76 -2.53
CA HIS A 55 23.90 -0.55 -3.12
C HIS A 55 25.07 -0.58 -4.12
N GLY A 56 25.67 0.57 -4.46
CA GLY A 56 26.86 0.68 -5.29
C GLY A 56 26.67 0.44 -6.80
N MET A 57 25.43 0.41 -7.29
CA MET A 57 25.11 0.15 -8.70
C MET A 57 24.62 1.44 -9.37
N ASP A 58 25.26 1.83 -10.46
CA ASP A 58 24.85 3.00 -11.25
C ASP A 58 23.57 2.72 -12.05
N GLY A 59 22.69 3.72 -12.14
CA GLY A 59 21.48 3.67 -12.97
C GLY A 59 20.34 2.79 -12.42
N LEU A 60 20.44 2.30 -11.18
CA LEU A 60 19.37 1.55 -10.51
C LEU A 60 18.86 2.34 -9.29
N VAL A 61 17.53 2.45 -9.18
CA VAL A 61 16.84 2.86 -7.95
C VAL A 61 15.80 1.79 -7.61
N ALA A 62 15.88 1.23 -6.40
CA ALA A 62 14.96 0.22 -5.89
C ALA A 62 13.98 0.83 -4.88
N LEU A 63 12.68 0.65 -5.14
CA LEU A 63 11.61 1.18 -4.31
C LEU A 63 11.04 0.06 -3.44
N PHE A 64 11.07 0.26 -2.13
CA PHE A 64 10.56 -0.69 -1.15
C PHE A 64 9.52 -0.02 -0.25
N GLY A 65 8.54 -0.79 0.21
CA GLY A 65 7.59 -0.28 1.19
C GLY A 65 6.52 0.63 0.61
N ILE A 66 6.38 0.76 -0.71
CA ILE A 66 5.41 1.66 -1.36
C ILE A 66 3.97 1.13 -1.20
N GLU A 67 3.47 1.15 0.03
CA GLU A 67 2.08 0.90 0.39
C GLU A 67 1.27 2.22 0.39
N SER A 68 0.12 2.29 1.04
CA SER A 68 -0.62 3.56 1.16
C SER A 68 0.21 4.59 1.95
N PRO A 69 0.36 5.85 1.49
CA PRO A 69 -0.38 6.51 0.39
C PRO A 69 0.36 6.57 -0.98
N GLY A 70 0.96 5.47 -1.43
CA GLY A 70 1.85 5.42 -2.60
C GLY A 70 1.23 5.86 -3.94
N LEU A 71 -0.06 5.59 -4.17
CA LEU A 71 -0.75 6.12 -5.35
C LEU A 71 -0.89 7.65 -5.28
N THR A 72 -1.30 8.17 -4.12
CA THR A 72 -1.42 9.62 -3.90
C THR A 72 -0.07 10.32 -4.03
N SER A 73 1.01 9.70 -3.55
CA SER A 73 2.36 10.24 -3.60
C SER A 73 3.13 9.89 -4.88
N SER A 74 2.49 9.27 -5.88
CA SER A 74 3.17 8.68 -7.04
C SER A 74 3.99 9.69 -7.86
N LEU A 75 3.48 10.91 -8.05
CA LEU A 75 4.20 11.95 -8.79
C LEU A 75 5.46 12.42 -8.05
N ALA A 76 5.35 12.68 -6.74
CA ALA A 76 6.48 13.08 -5.91
C ALA A 76 7.54 11.96 -5.81
N ILE A 77 7.10 10.69 -5.73
CA ILE A 77 8.02 9.54 -5.80
C ILE A 77 8.74 9.51 -7.16
N GLY A 78 8.02 9.75 -8.25
CA GLY A 78 8.59 9.81 -9.59
C GLY A 78 9.64 10.91 -9.74
N GLU A 79 9.37 12.11 -9.22
CA GLU A 79 10.32 13.23 -9.18
C GLU A 79 11.59 12.87 -8.40
N ALA A 80 11.44 12.33 -7.18
CA ALA A 80 12.58 11.90 -6.36
C ALA A 80 13.42 10.81 -7.05
N VAL A 81 12.79 9.83 -7.70
CA VAL A 81 13.50 8.80 -8.46
C VAL A 81 14.23 9.38 -9.67
N ALA A 82 13.64 10.35 -10.36
CA ALA A 82 14.29 11.03 -11.49
C ALA A 82 15.53 11.78 -11.03
N GLU A 83 15.44 12.59 -9.97
CA GLU A 83 16.56 13.32 -9.37
C GLU A 83 17.72 12.37 -8.99
N MET A 84 17.39 11.24 -8.36
CA MET A 84 18.38 10.21 -7.99
C MET A 84 19.08 9.56 -9.20
N LEU A 85 18.43 9.52 -10.36
CA LEU A 85 18.97 8.90 -11.58
C LEU A 85 19.72 9.88 -12.48
N THR A 86 19.31 11.14 -12.53
CA THR A 86 19.88 12.14 -13.45
C THR A 86 20.94 13.03 -12.80
N GLY A 87 20.94 13.17 -11.47
CA GLY A 87 22.02 13.82 -10.72
C GLY A 87 22.23 15.31 -11.01
N ASP A 88 21.15 16.06 -11.30
CA ASP A 88 21.20 17.53 -11.41
C ASP A 88 21.13 18.21 -10.02
#